data_AF-A0A2P4XP74-F1
#
_entry.id   AF-A0A2P4XP74-F1
#
_cell.length_a   1.000
_cell.length_b   1.000
_cell.length_c   1.000
_cell.angle_alpha   90.00
_cell.angle_beta   90.00
_cell.angle_gamma   90.00
#
_symmetry.space_group_name_H-M   'P 1'
#
loop_
_entity.id
_entity.type
_entity.pdbx_description
1 polymer ?
#
loop_
_entity_poly.entity_id
_entity_poly.type
_entity_poly.pdbx_seq_one_letter_code
_entity_poly.pdbx_strand_id
1 'polypeptide(L)'
;MEGENLHFWVREVELARDAALISIERLRIAFALSNLGVYTREATTPGCFTTWAQLCKQLRVAFLPTNYEYRQRSRFLAYKQGKRELHEYIQEMRVLALSL
;
A
#
# COMPACT_ATOMS: atom_id res chain seq x y z
N MET A 1 -11.22 -5.41 10.58
CA MET A 1 -11.25 -4.53 9.40
C MET A 1 -9.97 -3.70 9.47
N GLU A 2 -8.81 -4.33 9.25
CA GLU A 2 -7.51 -3.67 9.47
C GLU A 2 -6.59 -3.73 8.24
N GLY A 3 -6.64 -4.81 7.43
CA GLY A 3 -5.74 -4.99 6.28
C GLY A 3 -6.15 -4.22 5.00
N GLU A 4 -7.41 -3.81 4.88
CA GLU A 4 -7.87 -3.00 3.73
C GLU A 4 -7.34 -1.57 3.83
N ASN A 5 -7.24 -1.01 5.05
CA ASN A 5 -6.79 0.36 5.29
C ASN A 5 -5.31 0.57 4.87
N LEU A 6 -4.43 -0.42 5.09
CA LEU A 6 -3.02 -0.30 4.66
C LEU A 6 -2.88 -0.19 3.13
N HIS A 7 -3.67 -0.94 2.36
CA HIS A 7 -3.59 -0.86 0.89
C HIS A 7 -4.05 0.50 0.37
N PHE A 8 -5.11 1.05 0.97
CA PHE A 8 -5.54 2.42 0.68
C PHE A 8 -4.48 3.43 1.09
N TRP A 9 -3.91 3.30 2.29
CA TRP A 9 -2.87 4.19 2.80
C TRP A 9 -1.59 4.16 1.93
N VAL A 10 -1.09 2.97 1.55
CA VAL A 10 0.07 2.85 0.65
C VAL A 10 -0.23 3.52 -0.69
N ARG A 11 -1.45 3.35 -1.22
CA ARG A 11 -1.88 3.97 -2.47
C ARG A 11 -1.95 5.48 -2.36
N GLU A 12 -2.48 6.02 -1.26
CA GLU A 12 -2.52 7.46 -1.00
C GLU A 12 -1.11 8.04 -0.89
N VAL A 13 -0.18 7.34 -0.25
CA VAL A 13 1.20 7.79 -0.13
C VAL A 13 1.93 7.73 -1.47
N GLU A 14 1.68 6.72 -2.29
CA GLU A 14 2.20 6.66 -3.66
C GLU A 14 1.64 7.80 -4.53
N LEU A 15 0.34 8.09 -4.42
CA LEU A 15 -0.30 9.20 -5.12
C LEU A 15 0.22 10.57 -4.66
N ALA A 16 0.38 10.76 -3.35
CA ALA A 16 0.92 11.99 -2.77
C ALA A 16 2.40 12.17 -3.12
N ARG A 17 3.19 11.09 -3.18
CA ARG A 17 4.57 11.08 -3.70
C ARG A 17 4.60 11.56 -5.15
N ASP A 18 3.75 10.99 -5.99
CA ASP A 18 3.70 11.31 -7.42
C ASP A 18 3.28 12.77 -7.64
N ALA A 19 2.30 13.26 -6.86
CA ALA A 19 1.88 14.66 -6.86
C ALA A 19 2.97 15.62 -6.37
N ALA A 20 3.79 15.19 -5.41
CA ALA A 20 4.89 15.98 -4.85
C ALA A 20 6.19 15.92 -5.68
N LEU A 21 6.21 15.17 -6.80
CA LEU A 21 7.39 15.00 -7.69
C LEU A 21 8.67 14.59 -6.94
N ILE A 22 8.52 13.85 -5.84
CA ILE A 22 9.66 13.46 -5.01
C ILE A 22 10.41 12.36 -5.74
N SER A 23 11.54 12.71 -6.36
CA SER A 23 12.40 11.77 -7.09
C SER A 23 13.49 11.13 -6.21
N ILE A 24 13.84 11.78 -5.10
CA ILE A 24 14.90 11.34 -4.20
C ILE A 24 14.35 10.31 -3.20
N GLU A 25 14.90 9.09 -3.25
CA GLU A 25 14.44 7.95 -2.45
C GLU A 25 14.38 8.24 -0.94
N ARG A 26 15.38 8.95 -0.41
CA ARG A 26 15.43 9.35 1.00
C ARG A 26 14.29 10.28 1.40
N LEU A 27 13.89 11.19 0.51
CA LEU A 27 12.75 12.09 0.74
C LEU A 27 11.42 11.34 0.64
N ARG A 28 11.32 10.33 -0.25
CA ARG A 28 10.12 9.47 -0.34
C ARG A 28 9.87 8.72 0.95
N ILE A 29 10.93 8.12 1.50
CA ILE A 29 10.87 7.37 2.76
C ILE A 29 10.50 8.31 3.91
N ALA A 30 11.14 9.46 4.03
CA ALA A 30 10.84 10.44 5.08
C ALA A 30 9.38 10.96 4.98
N PHE A 31 8.91 11.26 3.78
CA PHE A 31 7.54 11.70 3.54
C PHE A 31 6.50 10.63 3.93
N ALA A 32 6.72 9.38 3.54
CA ALA A 32 5.80 8.29 3.90
C ALA A 32 5.75 8.01 5.40
N LEU A 33 6.91 8.02 6.07
CA LEU A 33 6.99 7.86 7.53
C LEU A 33 6.29 9.00 8.28
N SER A 34 6.43 10.24 7.79
CA SER A 34 5.71 11.40 8.32
C SER A 34 4.19 11.24 8.20
N ASN A 35 3.68 10.69 7.09
CA ASN A 35 2.25 10.45 6.88
C ASN A 35 1.70 9.27 7.72
N LEU A 36 2.55 8.34 8.17
CA LEU A 36 2.16 7.26 9.08
C LEU A 36 1.95 7.73 10.52
N GLY A 37 2.40 8.95 10.86
CA GLY A 37 2.57 9.36 12.26
C GLY A 37 3.60 8.50 13.02
N VAL A 38 4.36 7.67 12.30
CA VAL A 38 5.37 6.75 12.87
C VAL A 38 6.69 7.50 12.96
N TYR A 39 6.82 8.32 14.02
CA TYR A 39 8.10 8.80 14.51
C TYR A 39 8.65 7.83 15.56
N THR A 40 8.88 6.57 15.19
CA THR A 40 9.63 5.65 16.06
C THR A 40 11.13 5.88 15.87
N ARG A 41 11.92 5.72 16.95
CA ARG A 41 13.39 5.88 16.94
C ARG A 41 14.07 5.00 15.88
N GLU A 42 13.46 3.87 15.55
CA GLU A 42 13.91 2.94 14.50
C GLU A 42 13.64 3.52 13.10
N ALA A 43 12.46 4.09 12.84
CA ALA A 43 12.10 4.69 11.56
C ALA A 43 12.95 5.95 11.20
N THR A 44 13.49 6.62 12.21
CA THR A 44 14.38 7.80 12.06
C THR A 44 15.86 7.45 12.10
N THR A 45 16.23 6.17 12.31
CA THR A 45 17.62 5.74 12.25
C THR A 45 18.13 5.87 10.81
N PRO A 46 19.18 6.68 10.54
CA PRO A 46 19.76 6.77 9.21
C PRO A 46 20.18 5.39 8.72
N GLY A 47 19.59 4.91 7.61
CA GLY A 47 19.88 3.60 7.04
C GLY A 47 18.92 2.47 7.44
N CYS A 48 17.87 2.73 8.25
CA CYS A 48 16.88 1.68 8.57
C CYS A 48 16.13 1.19 7.32
N PHE A 49 15.90 2.09 6.36
CA PHE A 49 15.40 1.78 5.02
C PHE A 49 16.29 2.46 3.98
N THR A 50 16.80 1.68 3.03
CA THR A 50 17.66 2.20 1.95
C THR A 50 16.88 2.45 0.65
N THR A 51 15.70 1.82 0.51
CA THR A 51 14.82 1.92 -0.66
C THR A 51 13.35 1.92 -0.27
N TRP A 52 12.51 2.49 -1.14
CA TRP A 52 11.04 2.47 -1.06
C TRP A 52 10.51 1.04 -0.98
N ALA A 53 11.06 0.13 -1.80
CA ALA A 53 10.68 -1.27 -1.81
C ALA A 53 10.88 -1.95 -0.45
N GLN A 54 11.98 -1.62 0.25
CA GLN A 54 12.25 -2.14 1.59
C GLN A 54 11.23 -1.65 2.61
N LEU A 55 10.87 -0.36 2.56
CA LEU A 55 9.83 0.22 3.41
C LEU A 55 8.46 -0.43 3.14
N CYS A 56 8.05 -0.50 1.87
CA CYS A 56 6.78 -1.15 1.48
C CYS A 56 6.72 -2.61 1.94
N LYS A 57 7.83 -3.36 1.84
CA LYS A 57 7.89 -4.75 2.30
C LYS A 57 7.67 -4.85 3.82
N GLN A 58 8.32 -4.01 4.61
CA GLN A 58 8.17 -4.02 6.07
C GLN A 58 6.77 -3.59 6.50
N LEU A 59 6.20 -2.57 5.87
CA LEU A 59 4.82 -2.16 6.13
C LEU A 59 3.83 -3.28 5.79
N ARG A 60 4.01 -3.97 4.66
CA ARG A 60 3.19 -5.14 4.32
C ARG A 60 3.26 -6.24 5.39
N VAL A 61 4.45 -6.55 5.90
CA VAL A 61 4.62 -7.57 6.96
C VAL A 61 3.98 -7.12 8.27
N ALA A 62 4.12 -5.85 8.65
CA ALA A 62 3.62 -5.33 9.92
C ALA A 62 2.09 -5.22 9.98
N PHE A 63 1.44 -4.94 8.85
CA PHE A 63 0.02 -4.57 8.81
C PHE A 63 -0.87 -5.55 8.05
N LEU A 64 -0.33 -6.43 7.19
CA LEU A 64 -1.14 -7.42 6.46
C LEU A 64 -1.21 -8.76 7.20
N PRO A 65 -2.39 -9.41 7.23
CA PRO A 65 -2.50 -10.79 7.66
C PRO A 65 -1.61 -11.73 6.82
N THR A 66 -1.11 -12.80 7.44
CA THR A 66 -0.25 -13.81 6.78
C THR A 66 -0.89 -14.49 5.56
N ASN A 67 -2.22 -14.48 5.46
CA ASN A 67 -2.97 -15.04 4.33
C ASN A 67 -3.56 -13.96 3.39
N TYR A 68 -3.08 -12.71 3.48
CA TYR A 68 -3.61 -11.60 2.71
C TYR A 68 -3.59 -11.86 1.20
N GLU A 69 -2.44 -12.24 0.63
CA GLU A 69 -2.30 -12.48 -0.81
C GLU A 69 -3.23 -13.61 -1.28
N TYR A 70 -3.31 -14.70 -0.52
CA TYR A 70 -4.24 -15.80 -0.82
C TYR A 70 -5.70 -15.33 -0.82
N ARG A 71 -6.09 -14.50 0.15
CA ARG A 71 -7.44 -13.92 0.22
C ARG A 71 -7.73 -13.00 -0.97
N GLN A 72 -6.78 -12.16 -1.37
CA GLN A 72 -6.98 -11.27 -2.53
C GLN A 72 -7.08 -12.05 -3.83
N ARG A 73 -6.23 -13.07 -4.03
CA ARG A 73 -6.31 -13.96 -5.20
C ARG A 73 -7.64 -14.71 -5.26
N SER A 74 -8.08 -15.26 -4.13
CA SER A 74 -9.39 -15.91 -4.01
C SER A 74 -10.54 -14.95 -4.33
N ARG A 75 -10.50 -13.72 -3.78
CA ARG A 75 -11.46 -12.65 -4.09
C ARG A 75 -11.45 -12.31 -5.57
N PHE A 76 -10.29 -12.09 -6.18
CA PHE A 76 -10.16 -11.77 -7.61
C PHE A 76 -10.83 -12.83 -8.49
N LEU A 77 -10.54 -14.11 -8.25
CA LEU A 77 -11.12 -15.22 -9.02
C LEU A 77 -12.63 -15.36 -8.81
N ALA A 78 -13.12 -15.04 -7.62
CA ALA A 78 -14.55 -15.06 -7.32
C ALA A 78 -15.28 -13.78 -7.75
N TYR A 79 -14.56 -12.70 -8.06
CA TYR A 79 -15.16 -11.38 -8.25
C TYR A 79 -15.90 -11.28 -9.58
N LYS A 80 -17.18 -10.90 -9.50
CA LYS A 80 -18.07 -10.72 -10.65
C LYS A 80 -18.74 -9.36 -10.56
N GLN A 81 -19.00 -8.76 -11.72
CA GLN A 81 -19.68 -7.46 -11.82
C GLN A 81 -21.07 -7.49 -11.19
N GLY A 82 -21.87 -8.51 -11.52
CA GLY A 82 -23.25 -8.60 -11.03
C GLY A 82 -24.08 -7.39 -11.48
N LYS A 83 -24.77 -6.74 -10.54
CA LYS A 83 -25.57 -5.53 -10.77
C LYS A 83 -24.82 -4.22 -10.46
N ARG A 84 -23.53 -4.27 -10.14
CA ARG A 84 -22.73 -3.08 -9.81
C ARG A 84 -22.49 -2.22 -11.03
N GLU A 85 -22.30 -0.93 -10.81
CA GLU A 85 -21.93 -0.04 -11.89
C GLU A 85 -20.55 -0.41 -12.45
N LEU A 86 -20.37 -0.15 -13.75
CA LEU A 86 -19.15 -0.51 -14.46
C LEU A 86 -17.92 0.17 -13.83
N HIS A 87 -18.06 1.41 -13.37
CA HIS A 87 -16.95 2.15 -12.78
C HIS A 87 -16.49 1.54 -11.45
N GLU A 88 -17.42 1.16 -10.57
CA GLU A 88 -17.14 0.50 -9.29
C GLU A 88 -16.48 -0.86 -9.53
N TYR A 89 -17.03 -1.64 -10.48
CA TYR A 89 -16.47 -2.93 -10.86
C TYR A 89 -15.04 -2.82 -11.36
N ILE A 90 -14.76 -1.86 -12.25
CA ILE A 90 -13.40 -1.64 -12.78
C ILE A 90 -12.45 -1.18 -11.68
N GLN A 91 -12.88 -0.27 -10.79
CA GLN A 91 -12.05 0.20 -9.68
C GLN A 91 -11.66 -0.96 -8.75
N GLU A 92 -12.63 -1.78 -8.33
CA GLU A 92 -12.34 -2.89 -7.43
C GLU A 92 -11.54 -4.00 -8.13
N MET A 93 -11.80 -4.29 -9.41
CA MET A 93 -10.98 -5.22 -10.20
C MET A 93 -9.52 -4.76 -10.31
N ARG A 94 -9.27 -3.46 -10.49
CA ARG A 94 -7.90 -2.92 -10.52
C ARG A 94 -7.17 -3.12 -9.19
N VAL A 95 -7.86 -2.92 -8.06
CA VAL A 95 -7.28 -3.14 -6.74
C VAL A 95 -6.94 -4.62 -6.52
N LEU A 96 -7.86 -5.50 -6.87
CA LEU A 96 -7.65 -6.95 -6.76
C LEU A 96 -6.52 -7.44 -7.70
N ALA A 97 -6.40 -6.88 -8.90
CA ALA A 97 -5.33 -7.21 -9.85
C ALA A 97 -3.93 -6.76 -9.40
N LEU A 98 -3.81 -5.65 -8.67
CA LEU A 98 -2.53 -5.19 -8.11
C LEU A 98 -2.04 -6.03 -6.93
N SER A 99 -2.88 -6.97 -6.47
CA SER A 99 -2.58 -7.88 -5.37
C SER A 99 -2.14 -9.28 -5.85
N LEU A 100 -2.05 -9.49 -7.18
CA LEU A 100 -1.63 -10.74 -7.83
C LEU A 100 -0.12 -10.79 -8.07
#